data_AF-T1BTV4-F1
#
_entry.id   AF-T1BTV4-F1
#
_cell.length_a   1.000
_cell.length_b   1.000
_cell.length_c   1.000
_cell.angle_alpha   90.00
_cell.angle_beta   90.00
_cell.angle_gamma   90.00
#
_symmetry.space_group_name_H-M   'P 1'
#
loop_
_entity.id
_entity.type
_entity.pdbx_description
1 polymer ?
#
loop_
_entity_poly.entity_id
_entity_poly.type
_entity_poly.pdbx_seq_one_letter_code
_entity_poly.pdbx_strand_id
1 'polypeptide(L)'
;MLEERFQGWVEQVYHRRIHSETGQTPLERFSIKAKIPDLALVREAFLFSESRVVTKTATVSLYGNDYEVDQALIGRRIDLVFDPFDLSLINVKFMDRDFGQAVVHKISRHSHPMVVAHSPETIQPTGIDYLSLVECKA
;
A
#
# COMPACT_ATOMS: atom_id res chain seq x y z
N MET A 1 -13.23 15.30 -15.38
CA MET A 1 -14.64 15.53 -15.77
C MET A 1 -15.58 14.39 -15.41
N LEU A 2 -15.33 13.13 -15.84
CA LEU A 2 -16.19 11.99 -15.44
C LEU A 2 -15.99 11.60 -13.98
N GLU A 3 -14.73 11.44 -13.57
CA GLU A 3 -14.36 11.11 -12.19
C GLU A 3 -14.95 12.12 -11.19
N GLU A 4 -14.80 13.42 -11.46
CA GLU A 4 -15.30 14.48 -10.58
C GLU A 4 -16.83 14.50 -10.48
N ARG A 5 -17.53 14.24 -11.59
CA ARG A 5 -19.00 14.17 -11.60
C ARG A 5 -19.51 12.93 -10.89
N PHE A 6 -18.83 11.80 -11.10
CA PHE A 6 -19.14 10.56 -10.40
C PHE A 6 -18.92 10.75 -8.90
N GLN A 7 -17.79 11.31 -8.49
CA GLN A 7 -17.51 11.62 -7.09
C GLN A 7 -18.57 12.57 -6.50
N GLY A 8 -18.93 13.63 -7.22
CA GLY A 8 -20.01 14.53 -6.80
C GLY A 8 -21.35 13.81 -6.61
N TRP A 9 -21.74 12.95 -7.53
CA TRP A 9 -22.98 12.17 -7.41
C TRP A 9 -22.92 11.15 -6.26
N VAL A 10 -21.80 10.46 -6.07
CA VAL A 10 -21.61 9.49 -4.98
C VAL A 10 -21.78 10.18 -3.62
N GLU A 11 -21.06 11.28 -3.42
CA GLU A 11 -21.02 12.00 -2.14
C GLU A 11 -22.32 12.75 -1.83
N GLN A 12 -22.93 13.38 -2.84
CA GLN A 12 -24.11 14.22 -2.62
C GLN A 12 -25.43 13.45 -2.71
N VAL A 13 -25.51 12.40 -3.53
CA VAL A 13 -26.77 11.70 -3.84
C VAL A 13 -26.76 10.27 -3.34
N TYR A 14 -25.82 9.44 -3.79
CA TYR A 14 -25.86 8.00 -3.53
C TYR A 14 -25.80 7.67 -2.04
N HIS A 15 -24.80 8.20 -1.32
CA HIS A 15 -24.62 7.90 0.11
C HIS A 15 -25.80 8.36 0.98
N ARG A 16 -26.55 9.39 0.56
CA ARG A 16 -27.63 10.02 1.33
C ARG A 16 -29.03 9.56 0.92
N ARG A 17 -29.19 8.91 -0.23
CA ARG A 17 -30.49 8.42 -0.70
C ARG A 17 -30.85 7.12 0.02
N ILE A 18 -32.09 7.03 0.51
CA ILE A 18 -32.62 5.80 1.10
C ILE A 18 -32.68 4.72 0.01
N HIS A 19 -32.03 3.59 0.27
CA HIS A 19 -32.03 2.45 -0.64
C HIS A 19 -33.34 1.68 -0.49
N SER A 20 -33.99 1.36 -1.62
CA SER A 20 -35.33 0.72 -1.63
C SER A 20 -35.35 -0.66 -0.97
N GLU A 21 -34.26 -1.43 -1.10
CA GLU A 21 -34.15 -2.77 -0.52
C GLU A 21 -33.93 -2.76 1.01
N THR A 22 -33.19 -1.77 1.52
CA THR A 22 -32.68 -1.80 2.90
C THR A 22 -33.44 -0.84 3.82
N GLY A 23 -34.20 0.10 3.24
CA GLY A 23 -34.92 1.15 3.97
C GLY A 23 -34.00 2.14 4.68
N GLN A 24 -32.69 2.09 4.45
CA GLN A 24 -31.67 2.90 5.11
C GLN A 24 -30.81 3.59 4.05
N THR A 25 -30.17 4.71 4.41
CA THR A 25 -29.13 5.28 3.56
C THR A 25 -27.86 4.41 3.62
N PRO A 26 -27.08 4.29 2.53
CA PRO A 26 -25.78 3.62 2.58
C PRO A 26 -24.87 4.22 3.66
N LEU A 27 -24.88 5.55 3.81
CA LEU A 27 -24.08 6.24 4.83
C LEU A 27 -24.42 5.75 6.23
N GLU A 28 -25.69 5.72 6.63
CA GLU A 28 -26.09 5.25 7.97
C GLU A 28 -25.73 3.79 8.19
N ARG A 29 -25.96 2.94 7.18
CA ARG A 29 -25.69 1.50 7.28
C ARG A 29 -24.20 1.20 7.45
N PHE A 30 -23.32 1.95 6.78
CA PHE A 30 -21.87 1.75 6.83
C PHE A 30 -21.14 2.65 7.84
N SER A 31 -21.82 3.62 8.46
CA SER A 31 -21.28 4.45 9.56
C SER A 31 -21.23 3.72 10.90
N ILE A 32 -21.80 2.51 10.98
CA ILE A 32 -21.65 1.64 12.14
C ILE A 32 -20.16 1.30 12.27
N LYS A 33 -19.59 1.58 13.44
CA LYS A 33 -18.14 1.48 13.72
C LYS A 33 -17.57 0.14 13.23
N ALA A 34 -16.92 0.17 12.08
CA ALA A 34 -16.25 -1.00 11.53
C ALA A 34 -15.11 -1.43 12.47
N LYS A 35 -14.86 -2.73 12.54
CA LYS A 35 -13.67 -3.25 13.21
C LYS A 35 -12.45 -2.86 12.37
N ILE A 36 -11.75 -1.81 12.80
CA ILE A 36 -10.50 -1.41 12.17
C ILE A 36 -9.48 -2.52 12.45
N PRO A 37 -8.86 -3.11 11.41
CA PRO A 37 -7.79 -4.09 11.60
C PRO A 37 -6.60 -3.46 12.32
N ASP A 38 -5.80 -4.31 12.97
CA ASP A 38 -4.56 -3.85 13.59
C ASP A 38 -3.64 -3.20 12.55
N LEU A 39 -2.99 -2.10 12.92
CA LEU A 39 -2.16 -1.33 11.99
C LEU A 39 -0.99 -2.16 11.47
N ALA A 40 -0.45 -3.08 12.26
CA ALA A 40 0.63 -3.96 11.81
C ALA A 40 0.16 -4.88 10.66
N LEU A 41 -1.05 -5.42 10.74
CA LEU A 41 -1.65 -6.25 9.68
C LEU A 41 -1.86 -5.43 8.39
N VAL A 42 -2.37 -4.20 8.53
CA VAL A 42 -2.55 -3.31 7.38
C VAL A 42 -1.20 -3.00 6.74
N ARG A 43 -0.18 -2.67 7.53
CA ARG A 43 1.17 -2.38 7.03
C ARG A 43 1.75 -3.56 6.28
N GLU A 44 1.60 -4.77 6.78
CA GLU A 44 2.09 -5.99 6.11
C GLU A 44 1.51 -6.13 4.69
N ALA A 45 0.22 -5.83 4.51
CA ALA A 45 -0.46 -5.94 3.21
C ALA A 45 0.07 -4.98 2.14
N PHE A 46 0.78 -3.91 2.54
CA PHE A 46 1.38 -2.94 1.62
C PHE A 46 2.89 -3.12 1.43
N LEU A 47 3.50 -4.14 2.05
CA LEU A 47 4.92 -4.44 1.80
C LEU A 47 5.11 -4.99 0.39
N PHE A 48 6.24 -4.64 -0.21
CA PHE A 48 6.64 -5.12 -1.52
C PHE A 48 7.37 -6.46 -1.36
N SER A 49 7.26 -7.33 -2.37
CA SER A 49 7.94 -8.63 -2.41
C SER A 49 8.71 -8.79 -3.71
N GLU A 50 9.96 -9.25 -3.60
CA GLU A 50 10.82 -9.60 -4.74
C GLU A 50 11.50 -10.94 -4.53
N SER A 51 11.37 -11.84 -5.50
CA SER A 51 12.05 -13.13 -5.44
C SER A 51 13.50 -13.03 -5.92
N ARG A 52 14.44 -13.52 -5.10
CA ARG A 52 15.89 -13.59 -5.43
C ARG A 52 16.45 -14.96 -5.07
N VAL A 53 17.55 -15.33 -5.73
CA VAL A 53 18.30 -16.55 -5.41
C VAL A 53 19.49 -16.19 -4.55
N VAL A 54 19.68 -16.88 -3.44
CA VAL A 54 20.80 -16.66 -2.52
C VAL A 54 22.09 -17.16 -3.14
N THR A 55 23.14 -16.34 -3.10
CA THR A 55 24.47 -16.68 -3.63
C THR A 55 25.17 -17.72 -2.75
N LYS A 56 26.32 -18.23 -3.22
CA LYS A 56 27.17 -19.16 -2.46
C LYS A 56 27.74 -18.56 -1.17
N THR A 57 27.77 -17.24 -1.06
CA THR A 57 28.28 -16.51 0.11
C THR A 57 27.16 -16.08 1.06
N ALA A 58 25.97 -16.69 0.96
CA ALA A 58 24.79 -16.34 1.76
C ALA A 58 24.38 -14.86 1.64
N THR A 59 24.54 -14.28 0.44
CA THR A 59 24.13 -12.89 0.17
C THR A 59 23.08 -12.81 -0.92
N VAL A 60 22.33 -11.71 -0.92
CA VAL A 60 21.38 -11.34 -1.97
C VAL A 60 21.54 -9.87 -2.33
N SER A 61 21.44 -9.57 -3.63
CA SER A 61 21.48 -8.20 -4.13
C SER A 61 20.07 -7.74 -4.52
N LEU A 62 19.68 -6.55 -4.06
CA LEU A 62 18.38 -5.93 -4.34
C LEU A 62 18.58 -4.43 -4.59
N TYR A 63 18.17 -3.94 -5.77
CA TYR A 63 18.27 -2.53 -6.19
C TYR A 63 19.63 -1.84 -5.95
N GLY A 64 20.73 -2.59 -6.10
CA GLY A 64 22.09 -2.06 -5.87
C GLY A 64 22.56 -2.08 -4.41
N ASN A 65 21.78 -2.69 -3.53
CA ASN A 65 22.15 -3.01 -2.16
C ASN A 65 22.46 -4.50 -2.03
N ASP A 66 23.29 -4.86 -1.06
CA ASP A 66 23.66 -6.24 -0.74
C ASP A 66 23.29 -6.54 0.72
N TYR A 67 22.67 -7.70 0.91
CA TYR A 67 22.21 -8.17 2.21
C TYR A 67 22.73 -9.58 2.47
N GLU A 68 23.12 -9.85 3.71
CA GLU A 68 23.44 -11.18 4.20
C GLU A 68 22.17 -11.85 4.73
N VAL A 69 22.01 -13.13 4.41
CA VAL A 69 20.88 -13.97 4.84
C VAL A 69 21.41 -15.23 5.50
N ASP A 70 20.53 -16.03 6.09
CA ASP A 70 20.92 -17.30 6.71
C ASP A 70 21.60 -18.23 5.69
N GLN A 71 22.75 -18.80 6.07
CA GLN A 71 23.53 -19.72 5.24
C GLN A 71 22.76 -20.98 4.84
N ALA A 72 21.75 -21.38 5.62
CA ALA A 72 20.86 -22.48 5.26
C ALA A 72 20.15 -22.21 3.93
N LEU A 73 19.96 -20.95 3.53
CA LEU A 73 19.24 -20.56 2.32
C LEU A 73 20.11 -20.50 1.06
N ILE A 74 21.42 -20.81 1.14
CA ILE A 74 22.32 -20.79 -0.02
C ILE A 74 21.75 -21.60 -1.19
N GLY A 75 21.70 -20.98 -2.38
CA GLY A 75 21.18 -21.59 -3.61
C GLY A 75 19.66 -21.73 -3.68
N ARG A 76 18.92 -21.30 -2.65
CA ARG A 76 17.46 -21.31 -2.64
C ARG A 76 16.90 -20.01 -3.19
N ARG A 77 15.69 -20.10 -3.77
CA ARG A 77 14.89 -18.93 -4.13
C ARG A 77 14.09 -18.51 -2.89
N ILE A 78 14.25 -17.26 -2.51
CA ILE A 78 13.60 -16.63 -1.36
C ILE A 78 12.85 -15.39 -1.82
N ASP A 79 11.87 -14.97 -1.03
CA ASP A 79 11.12 -13.73 -1.22
C ASP A 79 11.61 -12.71 -0.21
N LEU A 80 12.02 -11.54 -0.71
CA LEU A 80 12.44 -10.40 0.08
C LEU A 80 11.26 -9.46 0.25
N VAL A 81 10.77 -9.32 1.47
CA VAL A 81 9.63 -8.48 1.83
C VAL A 81 10.12 -7.21 2.50
N PHE A 82 9.76 -6.05 1.98
CA PHE A 82 10.30 -4.76 2.44
C PHE A 82 9.32 -3.61 2.26
N ASP A 83 9.54 -2.52 2.99
CA ASP A 83 8.84 -1.26 2.76
C ASP A 83 9.46 -0.56 1.54
N PRO A 84 8.68 -0.19 0.51
CA PRO A 84 9.24 0.46 -0.67
C PRO A 84 9.91 1.81 -0.34
N PHE A 85 9.57 2.47 0.76
CA PHE A 85 10.19 3.73 1.18
C PHE A 85 11.47 3.53 1.98
N ASP A 86 11.68 2.35 2.58
CA ASP A 86 12.81 2.01 3.44
C ASP A 86 13.38 0.61 3.14
N LEU A 87 14.53 0.58 2.46
CA LEU A 87 15.27 -0.63 2.11
C LEU A 87 16.30 -1.04 3.18
N SER A 88 16.32 -0.39 4.35
CA SER A 88 17.23 -0.78 5.45
C SER A 88 16.76 -2.04 6.19
N LEU A 89 15.46 -2.31 6.17
CA LEU A 89 14.83 -3.45 6.82
C LEU A 89 14.20 -4.36 5.77
N ILE A 90 14.76 -5.56 5.63
CA ILE A 90 14.24 -6.58 4.70
C ILE A 90 13.96 -7.86 5.47
N ASN A 91 12.72 -8.33 5.38
CA ASN A 91 12.29 -9.62 5.89
C ASN A 91 12.48 -10.68 4.80
N VAL A 92 12.98 -11.84 5.20
CA VAL A 92 13.21 -12.99 4.31
C VAL A 92 12.09 -14.00 4.53
N LYS A 93 11.37 -14.34 3.45
CA LYS A 93 10.42 -15.44 3.42
C LYS A 93 10.94 -16.57 2.52
N PHE A 94 10.77 -17.81 2.97
CA PHE A 94 11.07 -19.00 2.18
C PHE A 94 9.89 -19.96 2.25
N MET A 95 9.33 -20.31 1.09
CA MET A 95 8.12 -21.14 0.99
C MET A 95 6.96 -20.61 1.85
N ASP A 96 6.71 -19.29 1.78
CA ASP A 96 5.67 -18.59 2.55
C ASP A 96 5.85 -18.63 4.07
N ARG A 97 7.06 -18.93 4.55
CA ARG A 97 7.42 -18.89 5.97
C ARG A 97 8.47 -17.83 6.24
N ASP A 98 8.29 -17.07 7.32
CA ASP A 98 9.29 -16.12 7.79
C ASP A 98 10.56 -16.84 8.23
N PHE A 99 11.69 -16.34 7.74
CA PHE A 99 13.04 -16.86 8.01
C PHE A 99 13.94 -15.82 8.70
N GLY A 100 13.35 -14.71 9.16
CA GLY A 100 14.05 -13.63 9.84
C GLY A 100 14.37 -12.44 8.94
N GLN A 101 15.26 -11.56 9.41
CA GLN A 101 15.66 -10.35 8.71
C GLN A 101 17.02 -10.52 8.04
N ALA A 102 17.17 -9.94 6.86
CA ALA A 102 18.45 -9.87 6.18
C ALA A 102 19.30 -8.76 6.81
N VAL A 103 20.59 -9.03 7.02
CA VAL A 103 21.53 -8.05 7.58
C VAL A 103 22.10 -7.22 6.44
N VAL A 104 22.09 -5.89 6.59
CA VAL A 104 22.63 -4.99 5.57
C VAL A 104 24.15 -5.14 5.51
N HIS A 105 24.66 -5.54 4.35
CA HIS A 105 26.10 -5.60 4.09
C HIS A 105 26.57 -4.34 3.34
N LYS A 106 25.77 -3.87 2.38
CA LYS A 106 26.00 -2.60 1.67
C LYS A 106 24.67 -1.97 1.28
N ILE A 107 24.43 -0.75 1.76
CA ILE A 107 23.29 0.07 1.33
C ILE A 107 23.79 1.28 0.55
N SER A 108 23.27 1.46 -0.66
CA SER A 108 23.49 2.63 -1.49
C SER A 108 22.19 3.41 -1.68
N ARG A 109 21.08 2.71 -1.93
CA ARG A 109 19.76 3.29 -2.14
C ARG A 109 18.85 2.93 -0.97
N HIS A 110 18.13 3.92 -0.43
CA HIS A 110 17.23 3.72 0.72
C HIS A 110 15.76 3.51 0.33
N SER A 111 15.36 3.79 -0.91
CA SER A 111 13.97 3.63 -1.34
C SER A 111 13.90 2.90 -2.68
N HIS A 112 12.82 2.18 -2.91
CA HIS A 112 12.56 1.43 -4.14
C HIS A 112 12.56 2.35 -5.38
N PRO A 113 13.04 1.91 -6.56
CA PRO A 113 13.15 2.76 -7.76
C PRO A 113 11.83 3.36 -8.25
N MET A 114 10.71 2.65 -8.08
CA MET A 114 9.37 3.11 -8.50
C MET A 114 8.71 4.06 -7.49
N VAL A 115 9.33 4.33 -6.34
CA VAL A 115 8.77 5.28 -5.37
C VAL A 115 8.93 6.69 -5.90
N VAL A 116 7.80 7.32 -6.20
CA VAL A 116 7.72 8.76 -6.39
C VAL A 116 7.65 9.39 -5.00
N ALA A 117 8.63 10.20 -4.64
CA ALA A 117 8.57 11.00 -3.42
C ALA A 117 7.36 11.94 -3.53
N HIS A 118 6.28 11.62 -2.82
CA HIS A 118 5.15 12.53 -2.69
C HIS A 118 5.56 13.57 -1.66
N SER A 119 5.89 14.78 -2.12
CA SER A 119 5.84 15.94 -1.24
C SER A 119 4.42 16.02 -0.69
N PRO A 120 4.20 16.25 0.62
CA PRO A 120 2.86 16.45 1.12
C PRO A 120 2.28 17.66 0.39
N GLU A 121 1.39 17.40 -0.56
CA GLU A 121 0.67 18.46 -1.23
C GLU A 121 -0.18 19.13 -0.15
N THR A 122 0.03 20.42 0.05
CA THR A 122 -0.90 21.24 0.82
C THR A 122 -2.28 20.99 0.21
N ILE A 123 -3.19 20.38 0.96
CA ILE A 123 -4.56 20.13 0.50
C ILE A 123 -5.19 21.50 0.30
N GLN A 124 -5.07 22.03 -0.91
CA GLN A 124 -5.75 23.26 -1.29
C GLN A 124 -7.24 22.89 -1.33
N PRO A 125 -8.11 23.61 -0.61
CA PRO A 125 -9.55 23.40 -0.76
C PRO A 125 -9.85 23.57 -2.24
N THR A 126 -10.44 22.53 -2.86
CA THR A 126 -10.56 22.41 -4.31
C THR A 126 -11.37 23.54 -4.94
N GLY A 127 -12.10 24.34 -4.14
CA GLY A 127 -12.95 25.44 -4.61
C GLY A 127 -14.13 24.96 -5.46
N ILE A 128 -14.30 23.63 -5.60
CA ILE A 128 -15.34 23.01 -6.40
C ILE A 128 -16.63 23.03 -5.59
N ASP A 129 -17.59 23.82 -6.06
CA ASP A 129 -18.97 23.74 -5.60
C ASP A 129 -19.64 22.52 -6.25
N TYR A 130 -19.55 21.37 -5.56
CA TYR A 130 -20.12 20.10 -6.02
C TYR A 130 -21.64 20.17 -6.24
N LEU A 131 -22.35 21.14 -5.65
CA LEU A 131 -23.79 21.34 -5.86
C LEU A 131 -24.06 21.84 -7.29
N SER A 132 -23.34 22.90 -7.71
CA SER A 132 -23.44 23.44 -9.07
C SER A 132 -23.13 22.41 -10.16
N LEU A 133 -22.22 21.46 -9.89
CA LEU A 133 -21.84 20.41 -10.84
C LEU A 133 -22.95 19.38 -11.08
N VAL A 134 -23.83 19.17 -10.09
CA VAL A 134 -24.99 18.27 -10.21
C VAL A 134 -26.17 19.01 -10.85
N GLU A 135 -26.31 20.31 -10.61
CA GLU A 135 -27.41 21.14 -11.12
C GLU A 135 -27.24 21.57 -12.59
N CYS A 136 -26.01 21.65 -13.12
CA CYS A 136 -25.75 22.11 -14.49
C CYS A 136 -26.23 21.18 -15.63
N LYS A 137 -27.01 20.14 -15.32
CA LYS A 137 -27.68 19.28 -16.29
C LYS A 137 -28.98 18.69 -15.73
N ALA A 138 -29.96 19.55 -15.49
CA ALA A 138 -31.38 19.21 -15.49
C ALA A 138 -32.08 19.92 -16.64
#